data_AF-S9RPG9-F1
#
_entry.id   AF-S9RPG9-F1
#
_cell.length_a   1.000
_cell.length_b   1.000
_cell.length_c   1.000
_cell.angle_alpha   90.00
_cell.angle_beta   90.00
_cell.angle_gamma   90.00
#
_symmetry.space_group_name_H-M   'P 1'
#
loop_
_entity.id
_entity.type
_entity.pdbx_description
1 polymer ?
#
loop_
_entity_poly.entity_id
_entity_poly.type
_entity_poly.pdbx_seq_one_letter_code
_entity_poly.pdbx_strand_id
1 'polypeptide(L)'
;MLITLDSDWQGPAWPGPHCLVLQPGQAVPGGEGLRLFRFLEETRSPLRVIREVVLRAARFRQLGDGAFLFAADAVPPEELAALLERCEDAPHTAEMTQDDAGQIARLVLGADVLGNPLFLPFFRNLAEAEKQDAEAVFEQLRFHLVPWDEEEAGW
;
A
#
# COMPACT_ATOMS: atom_id res chain seq x y z
N MET A 1 5.01 -5.74 -3.16
CA MET A 1 5.20 -5.45 -1.73
C MET A 1 3.86 -5.44 -1.01
N LEU A 2 3.80 -6.01 0.18
CA LEU A 2 2.65 -5.96 1.09
C LEU A 2 3.01 -5.13 2.32
N ILE A 3 2.09 -4.29 2.79
CA ILE A 3 2.10 -3.66 4.11
C ILE A 3 0.84 -4.12 4.86
N THR A 4 1.01 -4.63 6.06
CA THR A 4 -0.13 -4.98 6.92
C THR A 4 0.05 -4.48 8.35
N LEU A 5 -1.06 -4.16 9.01
CA LEU A 5 -1.12 -3.91 10.46
C LEU A 5 -1.51 -5.17 11.26
N ASP A 6 -1.95 -6.22 10.57
CA ASP A 6 -2.37 -7.49 11.16
C ASP A 6 -1.14 -8.33 11.56
N SER A 7 -0.92 -8.47 12.87
CA SER A 7 0.17 -9.27 13.43
C SER A 7 -0.03 -10.78 13.25
N ASP A 8 -1.26 -11.21 12.98
CA ASP A 8 -1.64 -12.61 12.79
C ASP A 8 -1.81 -12.98 11.32
N TRP A 9 -1.30 -12.13 10.41
CA TRP A 9 -1.42 -12.32 8.97
C TRP A 9 -0.89 -13.68 8.53
N GLN A 10 -1.81 -14.53 8.06
CA GLN A 10 -1.54 -15.86 7.50
C GLN A 10 -1.92 -15.94 6.01
N GLY A 11 -2.18 -14.79 5.37
CA GLY A 11 -2.55 -14.72 3.97
C GLY A 11 -1.46 -15.28 3.03
N PRO A 12 -1.83 -15.72 1.82
CA PRO A 12 -0.89 -16.33 0.87
C PRO A 12 0.25 -15.39 0.46
N ALA A 13 1.25 -15.93 -0.24
CA ALA A 13 2.43 -15.18 -0.65
C ALA A 13 2.08 -14.05 -1.65
N TRP A 14 2.02 -12.80 -1.17
CA TRP A 14 2.01 -11.62 -2.03
C TRP A 14 3.40 -11.40 -2.66
N PRO A 15 3.53 -10.97 -3.92
CA PRO A 15 4.83 -10.75 -4.54
C PRO A 15 5.65 -9.66 -3.84
N GLY A 16 6.93 -9.95 -3.67
CA GLY A 16 7.91 -9.03 -3.09
C GLY A 16 7.86 -8.95 -1.56
N PRO A 17 8.39 -7.87 -0.98
CA PRO A 17 8.54 -7.73 0.46
C PRO A 17 7.22 -7.68 1.23
N HIS A 18 7.11 -8.46 2.32
CA HIS A 18 6.03 -8.34 3.30
C HIS A 18 6.48 -7.51 4.49
N CYS A 19 5.74 -6.44 4.77
CA CYS A 19 6.03 -5.49 5.83
C CYS A 19 4.92 -5.54 6.87
N LEU A 20 5.25 -5.92 8.10
CA LEU A 20 4.36 -5.81 9.24
C LEU A 20 4.67 -4.53 10.01
N VAL A 21 3.64 -3.74 10.25
CA VAL A 21 3.73 -2.50 11.02
C VAL A 21 3.31 -2.76 12.46
N LEU A 22 4.21 -2.46 13.39
CA LEU A 22 3.99 -2.61 14.82
C LEU A 22 3.76 -1.24 15.46
N GLN A 23 2.60 -1.10 16.10
CA GLN A 23 2.28 -0.01 17.02
C GLN A 23 3.10 -0.11 18.30
N PRO A 24 3.28 1.00 19.04
CA PRO A 24 3.98 0.99 20.32
C PRO A 24 3.41 -0.05 21.29
N GLY A 25 4.28 -0.84 21.90
CA GLY A 25 3.90 -1.86 22.88
C GLY A 25 3.44 -3.20 22.30
N GLN A 26 3.25 -3.33 20.98
CA GLN A 26 2.97 -4.63 20.37
C GLN A 26 4.19 -5.55 20.44
N ALA A 27 3.92 -6.83 20.72
CA ALA A 27 4.93 -7.88 20.69
C ALA A 27 5.46 -8.06 19.27
N VAL A 28 6.73 -8.44 19.15
CA VAL A 28 7.29 -8.85 17.87
C VAL A 28 6.84 -10.29 17.61
N PRO A 29 6.10 -10.57 16.53
CA PRO A 29 5.74 -11.94 16.21
C PRO A 29 6.99 -12.75 15.86
N GLY A 30 7.00 -14.02 16.26
CA GLY A 30 8.02 -14.96 15.84
C GLY A 30 7.68 -15.48 14.45
N GLY A 31 8.52 -15.19 13.46
CA GLY A 31 8.33 -15.66 12.09
C GLY A 31 9.44 -15.17 11.18
N GLU A 32 9.85 -16.02 10.24
CA GLU A 32 10.83 -15.68 9.21
C GLU A 32 10.12 -15.01 8.01
N GLY A 33 10.76 -14.04 7.37
CA GLY A 33 10.28 -13.44 6.12
C GLY A 33 9.52 -12.11 6.23
N LEU A 34 9.00 -11.75 7.41
CA LEU A 34 8.36 -10.45 7.63
C LEU A 34 9.38 -9.35 7.95
N ARG A 35 9.25 -8.20 7.29
CA ARG A 35 10.00 -6.98 7.60
C ARG A 35 9.23 -6.16 8.61
N LEU A 36 9.85 -5.86 9.73
CA LEU A 36 9.17 -5.18 10.85
C LEU A 36 9.39 -3.67 10.78
N PHE A 37 8.29 -2.93 10.81
CA PHE A 37 8.27 -1.47 10.86
C PHE A 37 7.62 -1.02 12.16
N ARG A 38 8.44 -0.58 13.12
CA ARG A 38 7.94 -0.09 14.40
C ARG A 38 7.79 1.44 14.38
N PHE A 39 6.61 1.92 14.75
CA PHE A 39 6.39 3.32 15.05
C PHE A 39 6.70 3.60 16.52
N LEU A 40 7.32 4.75 16.80
CA LEU A 40 7.64 5.18 18.17
C LEU A 40 6.44 5.79 18.90
N GLU A 41 5.49 6.28 18.12
CA GLU A 41 4.24 6.89 18.59
C GLU A 41 3.08 6.19 17.90
N GLU A 42 1.93 6.13 18.59
CA GLU A 42 0.72 5.54 18.01
C GLU A 42 0.34 6.34 16.76
N THR A 43 0.34 5.67 15.61
CA THR A 43 -0.05 6.29 14.36
C THR A 43 -1.44 5.82 13.98
N ARG A 44 -2.36 6.78 13.89
CA ARG A 44 -3.78 6.53 13.60
C ARG A 44 -4.14 6.71 12.13
N SER A 45 -3.19 7.15 11.31
CA SER A 45 -3.41 7.41 9.88
C SER A 45 -2.76 6.30 9.04
N PRO A 46 -3.57 5.46 8.36
CA PRO A 46 -3.08 4.52 7.37
C PRO A 46 -2.22 5.18 6.28
N LEU A 47 -2.57 6.40 5.86
CA LEU A 47 -1.79 7.11 4.85
C LEU A 47 -0.38 7.45 5.34
N ARG A 48 -0.25 7.88 6.61
CA ARG A 48 1.06 8.08 7.24
C ARG A 48 1.84 6.77 7.32
N VAL A 49 1.19 5.66 7.67
CA VAL A 49 1.82 4.32 7.66
C VAL A 49 2.38 4.00 6.28
N ILE A 50 1.53 4.04 5.25
CA ILE A 50 1.89 3.71 3.87
C ILE A 50 3.08 4.56 3.44
N ARG A 51 2.99 5.88 3.62
CA ARG A 51 4.05 6.82 3.25
C ARG A 51 5.38 6.49 3.91
N GLU A 52 5.41 6.34 5.23
CA GLU A 52 6.66 6.10 5.99
C GLU A 52 7.28 4.75 5.63
N VAL A 53 6.46 3.70 5.51
CA VAL A 53 6.94 2.37 5.12
C VAL A 53 7.47 2.38 3.69
N VAL A 54 6.76 3.00 2.74
CA VAL A 54 7.21 3.15 1.35
C VAL A 54 8.53 3.90 1.27
N LEU A 55 8.64 5.07 1.90
CA LEU A 55 9.86 5.89 1.84
C LEU A 55 11.05 5.18 2.49
N ARG A 56 10.82 4.46 3.59
CA ARG A 56 11.88 3.70 4.26
C ARG A 56 12.26 2.44 3.48
N ALA A 57 11.29 1.70 2.92
CA ALA A 57 11.57 0.58 2.02
C ALA A 57 12.38 1.05 0.80
N ALA A 58 12.01 2.17 0.19
CA ALA A 58 12.74 2.78 -0.92
C ALA A 58 14.19 3.11 -0.57
N ARG A 59 14.40 3.75 0.60
CA ARG A 59 15.74 4.11 1.11
C ARG A 59 16.67 2.91 1.21
N PHE A 60 16.14 1.73 1.53
CA PHE A 60 16.91 0.49 1.64
C PHE A 60 16.84 -0.41 0.40
N ARG A 61 16.24 0.06 -0.70
CA ARG A 61 16.02 -0.69 -1.96
C ARG A 61 15.16 -1.96 -1.76
N GLN A 62 14.06 -1.81 -1.05
CA GLN A 62 13.18 -2.90 -0.60
C GLN A 62 11.71 -2.72 -1.03
N LEU A 63 11.44 -1.96 -2.10
CA LEU A 63 10.07 -1.85 -2.62
C LEU A 63 9.65 -3.07 -3.44
N GLY A 64 10.60 -3.78 -4.06
CA GLY A 64 10.31 -4.81 -5.05
C GLY A 64 9.80 -4.21 -6.36
N ASP A 65 9.43 -5.09 -7.28
CA ASP A 65 9.07 -4.84 -8.68
C ASP A 65 7.68 -5.40 -9.07
N GLY A 66 6.87 -5.80 -8.08
CA GLY A 66 5.52 -6.34 -8.29
C GLY A 66 4.41 -5.46 -7.72
N ALA A 67 3.19 -5.98 -7.70
CA ALA A 67 2.03 -5.28 -7.15
C ALA A 67 2.23 -4.82 -5.69
N PHE A 68 1.61 -3.71 -5.33
CA PHE A 68 1.58 -3.15 -3.99
C PHE A 68 0.22 -3.44 -3.34
N LEU A 69 0.24 -3.86 -2.08
CA LEU A 69 -0.94 -3.97 -1.23
C LEU A 69 -0.66 -3.33 0.12
N PHE A 70 -1.53 -2.45 0.56
CA PHE A 70 -1.71 -2.11 1.97
C PHE A 70 -3.03 -2.68 2.45
N ALA A 71 -3.03 -3.34 3.61
CA ALA A 71 -4.23 -3.80 4.29
C ALA A 71 -4.16 -3.45 5.78
N ALA A 72 -5.20 -2.78 6.29
CA ALA A 72 -5.33 -2.50 7.72
C ALA A 72 -5.68 -3.77 8.51
N ASP A 73 -6.44 -4.68 7.91
CA ASP A 73 -6.92 -5.92 8.51
C ASP A 73 -6.51 -7.15 7.69
N ALA A 74 -6.76 -8.33 8.25
CA ALA A 74 -6.58 -9.61 7.56
C ALA A 74 -7.39 -9.66 6.25
N VAL A 75 -6.74 -10.05 5.16
CA VAL A 75 -7.42 -10.31 3.87
C VAL A 75 -7.55 -11.83 3.71
N PRO A 76 -8.77 -12.36 3.49
CA PRO A 76 -8.97 -13.77 3.21
C PRO A 76 -8.13 -14.26 2.02
N PRO A 77 -7.60 -15.49 2.03
CA PRO A 77 -6.76 -16.02 0.96
C PRO A 77 -7.41 -15.94 -0.43
N GLU A 78 -8.70 -16.21 -0.54
CA GLU A 78 -9.46 -16.14 -1.79
C GLU A 78 -9.56 -14.72 -2.35
N GLU A 79 -9.74 -13.73 -1.48
CA GLU A 79 -9.77 -12.33 -1.88
C GLU A 79 -8.38 -11.85 -2.28
N LEU A 80 -7.34 -12.27 -1.54
CA LEU A 80 -5.96 -11.93 -1.87
C LEU A 80 -5.55 -12.50 -3.24
N ALA A 81 -5.95 -13.73 -3.55
CA ALA A 81 -5.70 -14.35 -4.85
C ALA A 81 -6.41 -13.58 -5.98
N ALA A 82 -7.66 -13.17 -5.79
CA ALA A 82 -8.40 -12.39 -6.77
C ALA A 82 -7.79 -10.99 -7.00
N LEU A 83 -7.28 -10.34 -5.94
CA LEU A 83 -6.56 -9.08 -6.05
C LEU A 83 -5.26 -9.24 -6.84
N LEU A 84 -4.52 -10.33 -6.59
CA LEU A 84 -3.28 -10.60 -7.30
C LEU A 84 -3.54 -10.86 -8.79
N GLU A 85 -4.49 -11.74 -9.11
CA GLU A 85 -4.90 -12.04 -10.50
C GLU A 85 -5.28 -10.75 -11.24
N ARG A 86 -6.05 -9.87 -10.60
CA ARG A 86 -6.41 -8.57 -11.18
C ARG A 86 -5.21 -7.66 -11.43
N CYS A 87 -4.24 -7.61 -10.52
CA CYS A 87 -3.01 -6.83 -10.72
C CYS A 87 -2.12 -7.42 -11.82
N GLU A 88 -2.19 -8.72 -12.07
CA GLU A 88 -1.48 -9.39 -13.17
C GLU A 88 -2.16 -9.09 -14.52
N ASP A 89 -3.49 -9.13 -14.57
CA ASP A 89 -4.27 -8.82 -15.78
C ASP A 89 -4.28 -7.32 -16.13
N ALA A 90 -4.29 -6.46 -15.11
CA ALA A 90 -4.32 -5.01 -15.23
C ALA A 90 -3.19 -4.38 -14.39
N PRO A 91 -1.96 -4.27 -14.93
CA PRO A 91 -0.80 -3.78 -14.17
C PRO A 91 -0.87 -2.28 -13.80
N HIS A 92 -1.81 -1.54 -14.39
CA HIS A 92 -2.11 -0.15 -14.06
C HIS A 92 -3.19 0.00 -12.97
N THR A 93 -3.67 -1.10 -12.38
CA THR A 93 -4.71 -1.09 -11.33
C THR A 93 -4.35 -0.12 -10.21
N ALA A 94 -5.32 0.69 -9.79
CA ALA A 94 -5.27 1.46 -8.56
C ALA A 94 -6.66 1.41 -7.92
N GLU A 95 -6.76 0.76 -6.77
CA GLU A 95 -8.02 0.57 -6.03
C GLU A 95 -7.82 0.90 -4.55
N MET A 96 -8.81 1.57 -3.96
CA MET A 96 -8.83 1.89 -2.53
C MET A 96 -10.18 1.51 -1.95
N THR A 97 -10.19 0.95 -0.74
CA THR A 97 -11.39 0.87 0.10
C THR A 97 -11.16 1.63 1.39
N GLN A 98 -12.25 2.20 1.92
CA GLN A 98 -12.26 2.90 3.20
C GLN A 98 -13.05 2.10 4.24
N ASP A 99 -12.70 2.29 5.51
CA ASP A 99 -13.51 1.84 6.64
C ASP A 99 -14.67 2.81 6.91
N ASP A 100 -15.51 2.49 7.90
CA ASP A 100 -16.64 3.32 8.32
C ASP A 100 -16.21 4.72 8.83
N ALA A 101 -14.93 4.90 9.16
CA ALA A 101 -14.35 6.16 9.60
C ALA A 101 -13.70 6.97 8.45
N GLY A 102 -13.81 6.50 7.20
CA GLY A 102 -13.23 7.13 6.03
C GLY A 102 -11.71 6.98 5.92
N GLN A 103 -11.09 6.14 6.73
CA GLN A 103 -9.66 5.85 6.65
C GLN A 103 -9.40 4.75 5.62
N ILE A 104 -8.20 4.70 5.06
CA ILE A 104 -7.81 3.64 4.11
C ILE A 104 -7.82 2.30 4.84
N ALA A 105 -8.76 1.43 4.47
CA ALA A 105 -8.79 0.04 4.91
C ALA A 105 -7.89 -0.82 4.02
N ARG A 106 -7.90 -0.55 2.70
CA ARG A 106 -7.06 -1.24 1.72
C ARG A 106 -6.66 -0.31 0.58
N LEU A 107 -5.43 -0.48 0.09
CA LEU A 107 -4.93 0.17 -1.12
C LEU A 107 -4.18 -0.87 -1.95
N VAL A 108 -4.64 -1.09 -3.19
CA VAL A 108 -4.05 -2.05 -4.14
C VAL A 108 -3.55 -1.27 -5.33
N LEU A 109 -2.27 -1.43 -5.68
CA LEU A 109 -1.67 -0.82 -6.86
C LEU A 109 -0.97 -1.89 -7.69
N GLY A 110 -1.20 -1.89 -9.00
CA GLY A 110 -0.52 -2.79 -9.93
C GLY A 110 0.97 -2.46 -10.09
N ALA A 111 1.69 -3.35 -10.76
CA ALA A 111 3.14 -3.26 -10.91
C ALA A 111 3.59 -1.98 -11.66
N ASP A 112 2.84 -1.53 -12.67
CA ASP A 112 3.19 -0.33 -13.44
C ASP A 112 3.00 0.95 -12.62
N VAL A 113 2.01 0.97 -11.73
CA VAL A 113 1.78 2.10 -10.81
C VAL A 113 2.94 2.20 -9.80
N LEU A 114 3.39 1.07 -9.25
CA LEU A 114 4.55 1.03 -8.35
C LEU A 114 5.86 1.39 -9.09
N GLY A 115 6.00 0.94 -10.34
CA GLY A 115 7.13 1.21 -11.22
C GLY A 115 7.16 2.62 -11.79
N ASN A 116 6.07 3.39 -11.64
CA ASN A 116 5.97 4.75 -12.17
C ASN A 116 7.07 5.65 -11.56
N PRO A 117 7.84 6.41 -12.38
CA PRO A 117 8.88 7.32 -11.89
C PRO A 117 8.40 8.36 -10.86
N LEU A 118 7.10 8.71 -10.89
CA LEU A 118 6.46 9.64 -9.97
C LEU A 118 6.00 9.00 -8.66
N PHE A 119 6.02 7.67 -8.52
CA PHE A 119 5.55 6.96 -7.33
C PHE A 119 6.26 7.46 -6.06
N LEU A 120 7.60 7.44 -6.05
CA LEU A 120 8.38 7.92 -4.90
C LEU A 120 8.25 9.44 -4.67
N PRO A 121 8.36 10.29 -5.70
CA PRO A 121 8.03 11.70 -5.57
C PRO A 121 6.66 11.97 -4.97
N PHE A 122 5.62 11.24 -5.37
CA PHE A 122 4.26 11.40 -4.86
C PHE A 122 4.23 11.24 -3.33
N PHE A 123 4.67 10.08 -2.82
CA PHE A 123 4.70 9.84 -1.37
C PHE A 123 5.63 10.80 -0.61
N ARG A 124 6.75 11.22 -1.22
CA ARG A 124 7.65 12.19 -0.60
C ARG A 124 6.97 13.54 -0.38
N ASN A 125 6.13 13.97 -1.33
CA ASN A 125 5.46 15.26 -1.33
C ASN A 125 4.08 15.27 -0.63
N LEU A 126 3.60 14.12 -0.13
CA LEU A 126 2.47 14.07 0.79
C LEU A 126 2.86 14.70 2.14
N ALA A 127 2.71 16.03 2.25
CA ALA A 127 2.91 16.78 3.47
C ALA A 127 1.73 16.58 4.43
N GLU A 128 2.02 16.47 5.73
CA GLU A 128 1.01 16.28 6.77
C GLU A 128 0.03 15.14 6.45
N ALA A 129 0.55 13.98 6.01
CA ALA A 129 -0.24 12.84 5.56
C ALA A 129 -1.36 12.42 6.55
N GLU A 130 -1.16 12.65 7.85
CA GLU A 130 -2.15 12.40 8.88
C GLU A 130 -3.37 13.34 8.88
N LYS A 131 -3.33 14.46 8.15
CA LYS A 131 -4.42 15.45 8.02
C LYS A 131 -5.09 15.42 6.65
N GLN A 132 -4.56 14.64 5.71
CA GLN A 132 -5.07 14.57 4.36
C GLN A 132 -6.30 13.68 4.31
N ASP A 133 -7.24 14.06 3.46
CA ASP A 133 -8.38 13.21 3.11
C ASP A 133 -7.92 12.05 2.22
N ALA A 134 -8.31 10.84 2.58
CA ALA A 134 -7.84 9.62 1.92
C ALA A 134 -8.32 9.54 0.47
N GLU A 135 -9.57 9.92 0.20
CA GLU A 135 -10.15 9.92 -1.13
C GLU A 135 -9.47 10.96 -2.03
N ALA A 136 -9.29 12.19 -1.55
CA ALA A 136 -8.57 13.23 -2.28
C ALA A 136 -7.13 12.83 -2.63
N VAL A 137 -6.42 12.16 -1.72
CA VAL A 137 -5.08 11.65 -1.96
C VAL A 137 -5.09 10.52 -2.98
N PHE A 138 -6.06 9.62 -2.89
CA PHE A 138 -6.19 8.52 -3.84
C PHE A 138 -6.51 9.03 -5.26
N GLU A 139 -7.38 10.03 -5.40
CA GLU A 139 -7.65 10.66 -6.69
C GLU A 139 -6.40 11.32 -7.28
N GLN A 140 -5.60 12.01 -6.48
CA GLN A 140 -4.30 12.53 -6.93
C GLN A 140 -3.34 11.42 -7.33
N LEU A 141 -3.32 10.31 -6.58
CA LEU A 141 -2.50 9.15 -6.90
C LEU A 141 -2.90 8.60 -8.27
N ARG A 142 -4.20 8.38 -8.51
CA ARG A 142 -4.72 7.90 -9.80
C ARG A 142 -4.35 8.84 -10.92
N PHE A 143 -4.65 10.13 -10.77
CA PHE A 143 -4.38 11.16 -11.76
C PHE A 143 -2.90 11.22 -12.20
N HIS A 144 -1.97 11.05 -11.26
CA HIS A 144 -0.54 11.21 -11.52
C HIS A 144 0.19 9.90 -11.86
N LEU A 145 -0.26 8.76 -11.34
CA LEU A 145 0.49 7.50 -11.40
C LEU A 145 -0.12 6.47 -12.35
N VAL A 146 -1.42 6.54 -12.61
CA VAL A 146 -2.10 5.62 -13.53
C VAL A 146 -2.04 6.22 -14.94
N PRO A 147 -1.55 5.47 -15.94
CA PRO A 147 -1.60 5.91 -17.33
C PRO A 147 -3.04 6.25 -17.74
N TRP A 148 -3.21 7.34 -18.49
CA TRP A 148 -4.50 7.67 -19.09
C TRP A 148 -4.68 6.79 -20.32
N ASP A 149 -5.76 6.01 -20.38
CA ASP A 149 -6.15 5.36 -21.62
C ASP A 149 -6.70 6.43 -22.57
N GLU A 150 -5.94 6.74 -23.62
CA GLU A 150 -6.35 7.69 -24.66
C GLU A 150 -7.65 7.25 -25.37
N GLU A 151 -8.05 5.96 -25.28
CA GLU A 151 -9.31 5.47 -25.87
C GLU A 151 -10.59 5.98 -25.18
N GLU A 152 -10.54 6.39 -23.90
CA GLU A 152 -11.69 7.03 -23.24
C GLU A 152 -11.74 8.55 -23.46
N ALA A 153 -10.61 9.15 -23.88
CA ALA A 153 -10.49 10.57 -24.18
C ALA A 153 -10.84 10.80 -25.65
N GLY A 154 -12.12 10.67 -26.02
CA GLY A 154 -12.61 10.91 -27.38
C GLY A 154 -12.27 12.32 -27.91
N TRP A 155 -11.09 12.45 -28.52
CA TRP A 155 -10.59 13.61 -29.26
C TRP A 155 -10.21 13.20 -30.69
#